data_AF-A0A0F9LWK3-F1
#
_entry.id   AF-A0A0F9LWK3-F1
#
_cell.length_a   1.000
_cell.length_b   1.000
_cell.length_c   1.000
_cell.angle_alpha   90.00
_cell.angle_beta   90.00
_cell.angle_gamma   90.00
#
_symmetry.space_group_name_H-M   'P 1'
#
loop_
_entity.id
_entity.type
_entity.pdbx_description
1 polymer ?
#
loop_
_entity_poly.entity_id
_entity_poly.type
_entity_poly.pdbx_seq_one_letter_code
_entity_poly.pdbx_strand_id
1 'polypeptide(L)'
;MNDYEQKRHDKRLRFEELAEKNKAKAEATLKQARSMADIIPLGQPILIGHHSEGRHRRHLDRIHNTYGKGYALQDKAKYYADKAENIENNTAISSDDPEAVTKLKEKIASAEDNQEKMKAFNKCVRKNDTAGMLALGFSQAMIDEMLKPGRFAGQGFAHFQLTNNNANINRMKQRLTTLERNRQQETKELHFGDITIIDNVEINRLQLYSRASRRMKLEAN
;
A
#
# COMPACT_ATOMS: atom_id res chain seq x y z
N MET A 1 -19.92 5.14 -8.62
CA MET A 1 -18.56 5.25 -8.07
C MET A 1 -18.51 6.57 -7.32
N ASN A 2 -18.20 6.50 -6.03
CA ASN A 2 -18.12 7.67 -5.16
C ASN A 2 -16.86 8.51 -5.46
N ASP A 3 -16.82 9.81 -5.11
CA ASP A 3 -15.69 10.72 -5.39
C ASP A 3 -14.35 10.18 -4.84
N TYR A 4 -14.36 9.58 -3.64
CA TYR A 4 -13.18 8.92 -3.08
C TYR A 4 -12.70 7.75 -3.95
N GLU A 5 -13.62 6.92 -4.44
CA GLU A 5 -13.31 5.77 -5.30
C GLU A 5 -12.80 6.21 -6.66
N GLN A 6 -13.36 7.29 -7.22
CA GLN A 6 -12.89 7.91 -8.46
C GLN A 6 -11.45 8.41 -8.30
N LYS A 7 -11.15 9.17 -7.24
CA LYS A 7 -9.77 9.62 -6.94
C LYS A 7 -8.79 8.47 -6.80
N ARG A 8 -9.20 7.37 -6.16
CA ARG A 8 -8.39 6.15 -6.03
C ARG A 8 -8.17 5.48 -7.38
N HIS A 9 -9.21 5.40 -8.20
CA HIS A 9 -9.20 4.86 -9.54
C HIS A 9 -8.28 5.67 -10.48
N ASP A 10 -8.41 6.99 -10.51
CA ASP A 10 -7.60 7.87 -11.36
C ASP A 10 -6.13 7.84 -10.95
N LYS A 11 -5.86 7.76 -9.65
CA LYS A 11 -4.49 7.61 -9.14
C LYS A 11 -3.87 6.27 -9.57
N ARG A 12 -4.64 5.19 -9.57
CA ARG A 12 -4.22 3.87 -10.08
C ARG A 12 -3.90 3.95 -11.57
N LEU A 13 -4.84 4.46 -12.39
CA LEU A 13 -4.63 4.62 -13.83
C LEU A 13 -3.39 5.44 -14.15
N ARG A 14 -3.18 6.55 -13.45
CA ARG A 14 -1.97 7.38 -13.60
C ARG A 14 -0.69 6.58 -13.32
N PHE A 15 -0.68 5.70 -12.33
CA PHE A 15 0.49 4.88 -12.05
C PHE A 15 0.69 3.78 -13.10
N GLU A 16 -0.39 3.18 -13.61
CA GLU A 16 -0.33 2.23 -14.73
C GLU A 16 0.25 2.89 -15.99
N GLU A 17 -0.24 4.08 -16.35
CA GLU A 17 0.31 4.86 -17.47
C GLU A 17 1.81 5.18 -17.28
N LEU A 18 2.21 5.53 -16.06
CA LEU A 18 3.62 5.77 -15.74
C LEU A 18 4.44 4.48 -15.83
N ALA A 19 3.90 3.35 -15.38
CA ALA A 19 4.58 2.06 -15.48
C ALA A 19 4.82 1.69 -16.95
N GLU A 20 3.78 1.71 -17.78
CA GLU A 20 3.87 1.41 -19.21
C GLU A 20 4.81 2.38 -19.95
N LYS A 21 4.73 3.68 -19.65
CA LYS A 21 5.64 4.67 -20.24
C LYS A 21 7.10 4.41 -19.89
N ASN A 22 7.41 4.01 -18.65
CA ASN A 22 8.79 3.70 -18.27
C ASN A 22 9.24 2.35 -18.82
N LYS A 23 8.34 1.37 -18.92
CA LYS A 23 8.59 0.07 -19.55
C LYS A 23 8.95 0.22 -21.03
N ALA A 24 8.15 0.96 -21.80
CA ALA A 24 8.44 1.24 -23.21
C ALA A 24 9.80 1.96 -23.40
N LYS A 25 10.13 2.90 -22.50
CA LYS A 25 11.44 3.56 -22.50
C LYS A 25 12.59 2.61 -22.14
N ALA A 26 12.37 1.70 -21.18
CA ALA A 26 13.35 0.70 -20.80
C ALA A 26 13.63 -0.23 -21.99
N GLU A 27 12.58 -0.76 -22.64
CA GLU A 27 12.68 -1.61 -23.82
C GLU A 27 13.44 -0.93 -24.96
N ALA A 28 13.10 0.32 -25.27
CA ALA A 28 13.81 1.10 -26.29
C ALA A 28 15.30 1.29 -25.95
N THR A 29 15.61 1.59 -24.69
CA THR A 29 16.99 1.83 -24.22
C THR A 29 17.81 0.54 -24.20
N LEU A 30 17.21 -0.57 -23.77
CA LEU A 30 17.85 -1.88 -23.78
C LEU A 30 18.07 -2.38 -25.21
N LYS A 31 17.11 -2.16 -26.12
CA LYS A 31 17.28 -2.43 -27.55
C LYS A 31 18.43 -1.62 -28.15
N GLN A 32 18.56 -0.34 -27.78
CA GLN A 32 19.69 0.49 -28.18
C GLN A 32 21.02 -0.08 -27.65
N ALA A 33 21.09 -0.40 -26.35
CA ALA A 33 22.30 -0.98 -25.74
C ALA A 33 22.70 -2.30 -26.43
N ARG A 34 21.72 -3.15 -26.77
CA ARG A 34 21.93 -4.39 -27.52
C ARG A 34 22.48 -4.12 -28.91
N SER A 35 21.87 -3.21 -29.67
CA SER A 35 22.37 -2.86 -31.01
C SER A 35 23.79 -2.30 -31.00
N MET A 36 24.18 -1.60 -29.93
CA MET A 36 25.56 -1.14 -29.74
C MET A 36 26.52 -2.29 -29.43
N ALA A 37 26.07 -3.26 -28.63
CA ALA A 37 26.86 -4.44 -28.28
C ALA A 37 27.07 -5.38 -29.48
N ASP A 38 26.05 -5.53 -30.33
CA ASP A 38 26.08 -6.42 -31.51
C ASP A 38 27.16 -6.02 -32.54
N ILE A 39 27.66 -4.78 -32.49
CA ILE A 39 28.76 -4.29 -33.34
C ILE A 39 30.11 -4.93 -32.95
N ILE A 40 30.26 -5.34 -31.69
CA ILE A 40 31.50 -5.95 -31.19
C ILE A 40 31.44 -7.47 -31.40
N PRO A 41 32.34 -8.07 -32.18
CA PRO A 41 32.46 -9.52 -32.27
C PRO A 41 32.62 -10.16 -30.90
N LEU A 42 31.89 -11.25 -30.67
CA LEU A 42 31.94 -11.98 -29.40
C LEU A 42 33.36 -12.49 -29.13
N GLY A 43 33.86 -12.23 -27.92
CA GLY A 43 35.19 -12.67 -27.49
C GLY A 43 36.36 -11.80 -27.98
N GLN A 44 36.10 -10.66 -28.64
CA GLN A 44 37.18 -9.75 -29.03
C GLN A 44 37.92 -9.20 -27.78
N PRO A 45 39.24 -9.42 -27.65
CA PRO A 45 40.01 -8.90 -26.52
C PRO A 45 40.29 -7.40 -26.67
N ILE A 46 40.43 -6.70 -25.54
CA ILE A 46 40.94 -5.32 -25.53
C ILE A 46 42.45 -5.37 -25.82
N LEU A 47 42.87 -4.73 -26.90
CA LEU A 47 44.28 -4.62 -27.28
C LEU A 47 44.98 -3.55 -26.42
N ILE A 48 45.57 -3.98 -25.29
CA ILE A 48 46.26 -3.09 -24.34
C ILE A 48 47.52 -2.49 -24.99
N GLY A 49 47.71 -1.18 -24.90
CA GLY A 49 48.83 -0.43 -25.48
C GLY A 49 48.66 -0.05 -26.95
N HIS A 50 47.57 -0.48 -27.62
CA HIS A 50 47.30 -0.13 -29.00
C HIS A 50 46.50 1.19 -29.12
N HIS A 51 46.68 1.95 -30.19
CA HIS A 51 45.99 3.25 -30.38
C HIS A 51 44.44 3.14 -30.38
N SER A 52 43.88 1.96 -30.64
CA SER A 52 42.44 1.69 -30.59
C SER A 52 41.88 1.36 -29.20
N GLU A 53 42.74 1.09 -28.21
CA GLU A 53 42.38 0.69 -26.85
C GLU A 53 41.38 1.66 -26.21
N GLY A 54 41.71 2.96 -26.24
CA GLY A 54 40.89 4.00 -25.62
C GLY A 54 39.50 4.12 -26.27
N ARG A 55 39.40 3.90 -27.59
CA ARG A 55 38.11 3.90 -28.31
C ARG A 55 37.28 2.68 -27.90
N HIS A 56 37.91 1.50 -27.83
CA HIS A 56 37.24 0.26 -27.45
C HIS A 56 36.68 0.34 -26.01
N ARG A 57 37.48 0.80 -25.04
CA ARG A 57 37.03 0.96 -23.65
C ARG A 57 35.85 1.92 -23.53
N ARG A 58 35.96 3.11 -24.13
CA ARG A 58 34.86 4.09 -24.12
C ARG A 58 33.58 3.56 -24.75
N HIS A 59 33.69 2.69 -25.75
CA HIS A 59 32.52 2.08 -26.38
C HIS A 59 31.84 1.07 -25.44
N LEU A 60 32.62 0.19 -24.79
CA LEU A 60 32.12 -0.71 -23.75
C LEU A 60 31.49 0.04 -22.58
N ASP A 61 32.13 1.12 -22.10
CA ASP A 61 31.59 1.97 -21.03
C ASP A 61 30.24 2.58 -21.44
N ARG A 62 30.12 3.01 -22.70
CA ARG A 62 28.84 3.54 -23.22
C ARG A 62 27.76 2.47 -23.27
N ILE A 63 28.09 1.25 -23.70
CA ILE A 63 27.17 0.10 -23.69
C ILE A 63 26.72 -0.17 -22.25
N HIS A 64 27.66 -0.33 -21.32
CA HIS A 64 27.41 -0.58 -19.92
C HIS A 64 26.49 0.49 -19.29
N ASN A 65 26.81 1.78 -19.51
CA ASN A 65 26.01 2.88 -19.00
C ASN A 65 24.61 2.92 -19.63
N THR A 66 24.46 2.52 -20.89
CA THR A 66 23.15 2.47 -21.56
C THR A 66 22.30 1.31 -21.02
N TYR A 67 22.90 0.14 -20.78
CA TYR A 67 22.25 -0.96 -20.06
C TYR A 67 21.81 -0.53 -18.65
N GLY A 68 22.70 0.09 -17.89
CA GLY A 68 22.38 0.61 -16.55
C GLY A 68 21.18 1.55 -16.54
N LYS A 69 21.09 2.46 -17.53
CA LYS A 69 19.90 3.33 -17.72
C LYS A 69 18.64 2.52 -18.05
N GLY A 70 18.75 1.52 -18.91
CA GLY A 70 17.64 0.63 -19.26
C GLY A 70 17.07 -0.11 -18.04
N TYR A 71 17.95 -0.71 -17.23
CA TYR A 71 17.53 -1.39 -15.99
C TYR A 71 16.93 -0.43 -14.96
N ALA A 72 17.51 0.77 -14.78
CA ALA A 72 16.94 1.77 -13.89
C ALA A 72 15.52 2.20 -14.33
N LEU A 73 15.25 2.28 -15.64
CA LEU A 73 13.91 2.54 -16.17
C LEU A 73 12.96 1.36 -15.94
N GLN A 74 13.46 0.13 -16.04
CA GLN A 74 12.70 -1.08 -15.76
C GLN A 74 12.29 -1.17 -14.29
N ASP A 75 13.22 -0.90 -13.37
CA ASP A 75 12.94 -0.82 -11.93
C ASP A 75 11.91 0.26 -11.62
N LYS A 76 12.00 1.40 -12.29
CA LYS A 76 11.03 2.48 -12.17
C LYS A 76 9.65 2.09 -12.70
N ALA A 77 9.58 1.32 -13.79
CA ALA A 77 8.32 0.79 -14.30
C ALA A 77 7.69 -0.17 -13.28
N LYS A 78 8.48 -1.11 -12.75
CA LYS A 78 8.04 -2.05 -11.70
C LYS A 78 7.55 -1.31 -10.47
N TYR A 79 8.29 -0.31 -10.00
CA TYR A 79 7.88 0.51 -8.85
C TYR A 79 6.47 1.11 -9.03
N TYR A 80 6.16 1.65 -10.21
CA TYR A 80 4.83 2.21 -10.46
C TYR A 80 3.75 1.14 -10.63
N ALA A 81 4.07 0.00 -11.24
CA ALA A 81 3.17 -1.15 -11.30
C ALA A 81 2.80 -1.64 -9.88
N ASP A 82 3.82 -1.83 -9.02
CA ASP A 82 3.62 -2.22 -7.62
C ASP A 82 2.75 -1.17 -6.89
N LYS A 83 2.90 0.12 -7.21
CA LYS A 83 2.03 1.17 -6.63
C LYS A 83 0.59 1.08 -7.10
N ALA A 84 0.34 0.78 -8.37
CA ALA A 84 -1.00 0.58 -8.90
C ALA A 84 -1.67 -0.65 -8.25
N GLU A 85 -0.95 -1.77 -8.20
CA GLU A 85 -1.41 -3.01 -7.58
C GLU A 85 -1.70 -2.81 -6.08
N ASN A 86 -0.80 -2.14 -5.36
CA ASN A 86 -1.03 -1.80 -3.95
C ASN A 86 -2.27 -0.93 -3.77
N ILE A 87 -2.55 -0.01 -4.70
CA ILE A 87 -3.78 0.78 -4.61
C ILE A 87 -4.98 -0.13 -4.78
N GLU A 88 -5.00 -1.03 -5.76
CA GLU A 88 -6.11 -1.94 -6.04
C GLU A 88 -6.39 -2.91 -4.88
N ASN A 89 -5.34 -3.59 -4.40
CA ASN A 89 -5.41 -4.61 -3.35
C ASN A 89 -5.54 -4.05 -1.93
N ASN A 90 -5.38 -2.74 -1.74
CA ASN A 90 -5.51 -2.15 -0.41
C ASN A 90 -6.97 -2.21 0.07
N THR A 91 -7.20 -3.08 1.06
CA THR A 91 -8.47 -3.28 1.78
C THR A 91 -8.61 -2.40 3.03
N ALA A 92 -7.65 -1.52 3.29
CA ALA A 92 -7.74 -0.59 4.40
C ALA A 92 -8.86 0.41 4.18
N ILE A 93 -9.77 0.47 5.15
CA ILE A 93 -10.85 1.46 5.18
C ILE A 93 -10.20 2.82 5.45
N SER A 94 -10.33 3.78 4.52
CA SER A 94 -9.83 5.16 4.69
C SER A 94 -10.82 6.01 5.49
N SER A 95 -10.35 7.03 6.21
CA SER A 95 -11.24 8.04 6.83
C SER A 95 -11.94 8.92 5.80
N ASP A 96 -11.31 9.10 4.63
CA ASP A 96 -11.79 9.98 3.56
C ASP A 96 -12.90 9.31 2.72
N ASP A 97 -13.24 8.04 3.00
CA ASP A 97 -14.38 7.36 2.39
C ASP A 97 -15.68 7.73 3.14
N PRO A 98 -16.71 8.30 2.49
CA PRO A 98 -18.01 8.54 3.13
C PRO A 98 -18.73 7.25 3.55
N GLU A 99 -18.32 6.09 3.07
CA GLU A 99 -18.78 4.77 3.56
C GLU A 99 -17.85 4.15 4.62
N ALA A 100 -16.86 4.90 5.13
CA ALA A 100 -15.91 4.38 6.11
C ALA A 100 -16.60 3.83 7.38
N VAL A 101 -17.63 4.52 7.86
CA VAL A 101 -18.38 4.14 9.07
C VAL A 101 -19.15 2.82 8.85
N THR A 102 -19.81 2.65 7.71
CA THR A 102 -20.58 1.45 7.38
C THR A 102 -19.64 0.25 7.20
N LYS A 103 -18.59 0.39 6.39
CA LYS A 103 -17.56 -0.65 6.17
C LYS A 103 -16.86 -1.05 7.47
N LEU A 104 -16.61 -0.09 8.38
CA LEU A 104 -15.97 -0.39 9.66
C LEU A 104 -16.93 -1.11 10.62
N LYS A 105 -18.23 -0.76 10.63
CA LYS A 105 -19.26 -1.48 11.42
C LYS A 105 -19.38 -2.93 10.97
N GLU A 106 -19.45 -3.19 9.66
CA GLU A 106 -19.48 -4.54 9.10
C GLU A 106 -18.24 -5.35 9.48
N LYS A 107 -17.06 -4.74 9.40
CA LYS A 107 -15.80 -5.39 9.79
C LYS A 107 -15.73 -5.70 11.28
N ILE A 108 -16.30 -4.84 12.13
CA ILE A 108 -16.43 -5.10 13.57
C ILE A 108 -17.37 -6.28 13.81
N ALA A 109 -18.55 -6.30 13.18
CA ALA A 109 -19.51 -7.38 13.34
C ALA A 109 -18.92 -8.73 12.91
N SER A 110 -18.26 -8.79 11.75
CA SER A 110 -17.55 -9.99 11.30
C SER A 110 -16.47 -10.46 12.30
N ALA A 111 -15.72 -9.52 12.90
CA ALA A 111 -14.69 -9.86 13.88
C ALA A 111 -15.30 -10.36 15.20
N GLU A 112 -16.45 -9.83 15.60
CA GLU A 112 -17.22 -10.28 16.77
C GLU A 112 -17.80 -11.68 16.54
N ASP A 113 -18.42 -11.95 15.39
CA ASP A 113 -18.90 -13.28 15.03
C ASP A 113 -17.77 -14.32 15.05
N ASN A 114 -16.60 -13.96 14.51
CA ASN A 114 -15.41 -14.81 14.56
C ASN A 114 -14.94 -15.04 16.01
N GLN A 115 -15.00 -14.02 16.86
CA GLN A 115 -14.67 -14.15 18.28
C GLN A 115 -15.59 -15.15 18.99
N GLU A 116 -16.90 -15.07 18.72
CA GLU A 116 -17.89 -15.98 19.29
C GLU A 116 -17.71 -17.41 18.80
N LYS A 117 -17.49 -17.60 17.50
CA LYS A 117 -17.19 -18.91 16.90
C LYS A 117 -15.94 -19.54 17.52
N MET A 118 -14.85 -18.79 17.67
CA MET A 118 -13.62 -19.29 18.31
C MET A 118 -13.86 -19.68 19.78
N LYS A 119 -14.61 -18.87 20.55
CA LYS A 119 -14.96 -19.17 21.94
C LYS A 119 -15.83 -20.42 22.04
N ALA A 120 -16.84 -20.55 21.19
CA ALA A 120 -17.75 -21.69 21.14
C ALA A 120 -16.99 -22.98 20.76
N PHE A 121 -16.11 -22.90 19.76
CA PHE A 121 -15.26 -24.02 19.36
C PHE A 121 -14.38 -24.48 20.52
N ASN A 122 -13.66 -23.57 21.17
CA ASN A 122 -12.82 -23.92 22.32
C ASN A 122 -13.62 -24.47 23.52
N LYS A 123 -14.90 -24.09 23.67
CA LYS A 123 -15.80 -24.69 24.65
C LYS A 123 -16.14 -26.14 24.30
N CYS A 124 -16.36 -26.45 23.03
CA CYS A 124 -16.55 -27.82 22.55
C CYS A 124 -15.28 -28.67 22.70
N VAL A 125 -14.10 -28.10 22.42
CA VAL A 125 -12.79 -28.79 22.60
C VAL A 125 -12.61 -29.22 24.05
N ARG A 126 -12.88 -28.33 25.03
CA ARG A 126 -12.79 -28.67 26.46
C ARG A 126 -13.74 -29.80 26.90
N LYS A 127 -14.82 -30.02 26.15
CA LYS A 127 -15.83 -31.05 26.42
C LYS A 127 -15.67 -32.31 25.56
N ASN A 128 -14.71 -32.34 24.64
CA ASN A 128 -14.56 -33.37 23.60
C ASN A 128 -15.85 -33.58 22.77
N ASP A 129 -16.62 -32.51 22.54
CA ASP A 129 -17.90 -32.57 21.82
C ASP A 129 -17.70 -32.26 20.32
N THR A 130 -17.52 -33.32 19.51
CA THR A 130 -17.33 -33.22 18.06
C THR A 130 -18.63 -32.87 17.32
N ALA A 131 -19.78 -33.29 17.83
CA ALA A 131 -21.09 -32.95 17.26
C ALA A 131 -21.37 -31.44 17.38
N GLY A 132 -21.01 -30.84 18.53
CA GLY A 132 -21.09 -29.39 18.74
C GLY A 132 -20.20 -28.58 17.79
N MET A 133 -19.02 -29.10 17.42
CA MET A 133 -18.14 -28.44 16.45
C MET A 133 -18.69 -28.46 15.03
N LEU A 134 -19.31 -29.56 14.62
CA LEU A 134 -20.00 -29.67 13.33
C LEU A 134 -21.20 -28.72 13.25
N ALA A 135 -21.98 -28.62 14.34
CA ALA A 135 -23.12 -27.71 14.43
C ALA A 135 -22.72 -26.22 14.33
N LEU A 136 -21.50 -25.87 14.73
CA LEU A 136 -20.94 -24.52 14.57
C LEU A 136 -20.51 -24.20 13.12
N GLY A 137 -20.66 -25.15 12.19
CA GLY A 137 -20.36 -24.98 10.77
C GLY A 137 -18.91 -25.28 10.38
N PHE A 138 -18.13 -25.93 11.25
CA PHE A 138 -16.78 -26.37 10.91
C PHE A 138 -16.83 -27.71 10.17
N SER A 139 -15.97 -27.88 9.16
CA SER A 139 -15.85 -29.15 8.45
C SER A 139 -15.14 -30.21 9.28
N GLN A 140 -15.47 -31.48 9.06
CA GLN A 140 -14.85 -32.59 9.78
C GLN A 140 -13.32 -32.58 9.65
N ALA A 141 -12.81 -32.32 8.45
CA ALA A 141 -11.37 -32.22 8.19
C ALA A 141 -10.69 -31.12 9.01
N MET A 142 -11.33 -29.95 9.14
CA MET A 142 -10.80 -28.84 9.92
C MET A 142 -10.83 -29.15 11.42
N ILE A 143 -11.88 -29.81 11.90
CA ILE A 143 -11.98 -30.25 13.31
C ILE A 143 -10.84 -31.22 13.65
N ASP A 144 -10.64 -32.24 12.81
CA ASP A 144 -9.60 -33.24 13.01
C ASP A 144 -8.20 -32.62 12.97
N GLU A 145 -7.99 -31.58 12.15
CA GLU A 145 -6.75 -30.81 12.13
C GLU A 145 -6.57 -29.99 13.41
N MET A 146 -7.59 -29.26 13.85
CA MET A 146 -7.51 -28.39 15.03
C MET A 146 -7.44 -29.17 16.35
N LEU A 147 -7.90 -30.41 16.40
CA LEU A 147 -7.77 -31.29 17.56
C LEU A 147 -6.39 -31.95 17.68
N LYS A 148 -5.57 -31.93 16.62
CA LYS A 148 -4.17 -32.36 16.73
C LYS A 148 -3.44 -31.40 17.66
N PRO A 149 -2.73 -31.89 18.69
CA PRO A 149 -1.98 -31.03 19.58
C PRO A 149 -0.86 -30.34 18.77
N GLY A 150 -1.00 -29.04 18.58
CA GLY A 150 0.04 -28.23 17.94
C GLY A 150 1.23 -28.06 18.87
N ARG A 151 2.46 -28.04 18.31
CA ARG A 151 3.73 -27.90 19.05
C ARG A 151 3.75 -26.68 20.01
N PHE A 152 2.97 -25.63 19.73
CA PHE A 152 2.96 -24.37 20.48
C PHE A 152 1.56 -23.83 20.84
N ALA A 153 0.47 -24.47 20.40
CA ALA A 153 -0.88 -23.89 20.46
C ALA A 153 -1.92 -24.73 21.22
N GLY A 154 -1.58 -25.93 21.67
CA GLY A 154 -2.56 -26.86 22.24
C GLY A 154 -3.57 -27.32 21.19
N GLN A 155 -4.76 -27.76 21.65
CA GLN A 155 -5.88 -28.13 20.79
C GLN A 155 -6.85 -26.96 20.64
N GLY A 156 -7.39 -26.78 19.43
CA GLY A 156 -8.33 -25.72 19.08
C GLY A 156 -7.68 -24.37 18.78
N PHE A 157 -8.46 -23.30 18.91
CA PHE A 157 -7.96 -21.94 18.67
C PHE A 157 -7.03 -21.51 19.81
N ALA A 158 -5.87 -20.98 19.44
CA ALA A 158 -4.87 -20.56 20.41
C ALA A 158 -5.31 -19.32 21.19
N HIS A 159 -4.88 -19.20 22.45
CA HIS A 159 -5.22 -18.07 23.30
C HIS A 159 -4.84 -16.71 22.69
N PHE A 160 -3.68 -16.63 22.01
CA PHE A 160 -3.23 -15.39 21.38
C PHE A 160 -4.14 -14.97 20.21
N GLN A 161 -4.79 -15.90 19.50
CA GLN A 161 -5.71 -15.57 18.41
C GLN A 161 -6.94 -14.83 18.94
N LEU A 162 -7.54 -15.34 20.01
CA LEU A 162 -8.67 -14.72 20.71
C LEU A 162 -8.30 -13.35 21.31
N THR A 163 -7.12 -13.25 21.90
CA THR A 163 -6.62 -12.01 22.52
C THR A 163 -6.38 -10.93 21.47
N ASN A 164 -5.69 -11.29 20.38
CA ASN A 164 -5.39 -10.38 19.29
C ASN A 164 -6.66 -9.90 18.58
N ASN A 165 -7.61 -10.82 18.33
CA ASN A 165 -8.88 -10.45 17.72
C ASN A 165 -9.68 -9.49 18.61
N ASN A 166 -9.79 -9.77 19.91
CA ASN A 166 -10.46 -8.87 20.86
C ASN A 166 -9.80 -7.48 20.92
N ALA A 167 -8.46 -7.42 20.94
CA ALA A 167 -7.73 -6.16 20.90
C ALA A 167 -7.99 -5.38 19.59
N ASN A 168 -8.06 -6.08 18.45
CA ASN A 168 -8.40 -5.47 17.17
C ASN A 168 -9.84 -4.94 17.16
N ILE A 169 -10.82 -5.68 17.69
CA ILE A 169 -12.22 -5.24 17.83
C ILE A 169 -12.28 -3.94 18.63
N ASN A 170 -11.62 -3.89 19.79
CA ASN A 170 -11.61 -2.69 20.63
C ASN A 170 -10.98 -1.48 19.92
N ARG A 171 -9.85 -1.68 19.21
CA ARG A 171 -9.23 -0.63 18.40
C ARG A 171 -10.16 -0.13 17.29
N MET A 172 -10.87 -1.03 16.61
CA MET A 172 -11.83 -0.66 15.57
C MET A 172 -13.02 0.10 16.15
N LYS A 173 -13.54 -0.27 17.32
CA LYS A 173 -14.60 0.48 18.02
C LYS A 173 -14.15 1.89 18.43
N GLN A 174 -12.95 2.03 18.99
CA GLN A 174 -12.37 3.34 19.29
C GLN A 174 -12.20 4.21 18.04
N ARG A 175 -11.80 3.60 16.93
CA ARG A 175 -11.71 4.28 15.64
C ARG A 175 -13.10 4.70 15.13
N LEU A 176 -14.10 3.86 15.28
CA LEU A 176 -15.48 4.14 14.87
C LEU A 176 -16.02 5.36 15.62
N THR A 177 -15.87 5.42 16.94
CA THR A 177 -16.33 6.57 17.74
C THR A 177 -15.60 7.86 17.37
N THR A 178 -14.32 7.77 17.00
CA THR A 178 -13.54 8.91 16.52
C THR A 178 -14.07 9.41 15.17
N LEU A 179 -14.36 8.51 14.23
CA LEU A 179 -14.93 8.88 12.93
C LEU A 179 -16.34 9.47 13.06
N GLU A 180 -17.18 8.92 13.93
CA GLU A 180 -18.52 9.44 14.20
C GLU A 180 -18.45 10.84 14.85
N ARG A 181 -17.52 11.05 15.79
CA ARG A 181 -17.28 12.38 16.38
C ARG A 181 -16.82 13.39 15.33
N ASN A 182 -15.87 13.02 14.47
CA ASN A 182 -15.35 13.93 13.45
C ASN A 182 -16.43 14.32 12.43
N ARG A 183 -17.36 13.42 12.08
CA ARG A 183 -18.50 13.74 11.20
C ARG A 183 -19.50 14.73 11.80
N GLN A 184 -19.56 14.82 13.13
CA GLN A 184 -20.45 15.74 13.83
C GLN A 184 -19.79 17.10 14.08
N GLN A 185 -18.50 17.26 13.76
CA GLN A 185 -17.84 18.54 13.91
C GLN A 185 -18.26 19.50 12.79
N GLU A 186 -18.37 20.77 13.13
CA GLU A 186 -18.56 21.83 12.16
C GLU A 186 -17.21 22.39 11.74
N THR A 187 -17.13 22.89 10.51
CA THR A 187 -15.94 23.58 10.01
C THR A 187 -15.64 24.79 10.87
N LYS A 188 -14.44 24.86 11.44
CA LYS A 188 -14.01 25.97 12.31
C LYS A 188 -12.97 26.83 11.63
N GLU A 189 -13.20 28.13 11.64
CA GLU A 189 -12.23 29.12 11.19
C GLU A 189 -11.56 29.77 12.40
N LEU A 190 -10.24 29.70 12.46
CA LEU A 190 -9.41 30.32 13.49
C LEU A 190 -8.47 31.32 12.84
N HIS A 191 -8.51 32.56 13.30
CA HIS A 191 -7.64 33.62 12.80
C HIS A 191 -6.51 33.90 13.80
N PHE A 192 -5.27 33.79 13.33
CA PHE A 192 -4.06 34.12 14.08
C PHE A 192 -3.26 35.16 13.28
N GLY A 193 -3.52 36.45 13.53
CA GLY A 193 -2.89 37.54 12.77
C GLY A 193 -3.18 37.44 11.27
N ASP A 194 -2.13 37.30 10.46
CA ASP A 194 -2.23 37.16 9.00
C ASP A 194 -2.50 35.72 8.52
N ILE A 195 -2.63 34.76 9.44
CA ILE A 195 -2.88 33.34 9.13
C ILE A 195 -4.32 33.00 9.51
N THR A 196 -5.08 32.45 8.57
CA THR A 196 -6.40 31.86 8.78
C THR A 196 -6.29 30.35 8.65
N ILE A 197 -6.66 29.65 9.72
CA ILE A 197 -6.68 28.18 9.80
C ILE A 197 -8.15 27.75 9.68
N ILE A 198 -8.49 26.97 8.67
CA ILE A 198 -9.81 26.38 8.50
C ILE A 198 -9.70 24.88 8.77
N ASP A 199 -10.34 24.41 9.84
CA ASP A 199 -10.53 22.99 10.11
C ASP A 199 -11.72 22.50 9.29
N ASN A 200 -11.46 22.05 8.06
CA ASN A 200 -12.49 21.72 7.09
C ASN A 200 -12.91 20.25 7.24
N VAL A 201 -14.08 20.07 7.84
CA VAL A 201 -14.65 18.76 8.14
C VAL A 201 -15.12 18.04 6.88
N GLU A 202 -15.60 18.77 5.87
CA GLU A 202 -16.11 18.19 4.62
C GLU A 202 -15.01 17.46 3.82
N ILE A 203 -13.81 18.03 3.78
CA ILE A 203 -12.65 17.43 3.10
C ILE A 203 -11.72 16.68 4.05
N ASN A 204 -12.01 16.68 5.35
CA ASN A 204 -11.17 16.09 6.40
C ASN A 204 -9.70 16.58 6.31
N ARG A 205 -9.51 17.91 6.22
CA ARG A 205 -8.18 18.58 6.11
C ARG A 205 -8.17 19.91 6.86
N LEU A 206 -7.00 20.24 7.42
CA LEU A 206 -6.69 21.60 7.88
C LEU A 206 -6.18 22.43 6.69
N GLN A 207 -6.82 23.57 6.40
CA GLN A 207 -6.40 24.52 5.39
C GLN A 207 -5.76 25.73 6.06
N LEU A 208 -4.57 26.11 5.61
CA LEU A 208 -3.85 27.28 6.09
C LEU A 208 -3.82 28.34 4.99
N TYR A 209 -4.49 29.45 5.22
CA TYR A 209 -4.42 30.63 4.37
C TYR A 209 -3.51 31.64 5.06
N SER A 210 -2.52 32.17 4.35
CA SER A 210 -1.75 33.32 4.83
C SER A 210 -1.97 34.48 3.88
N ARG A 211 -2.21 35.68 4.43
CA ARG A 211 -2.22 36.90 3.64
C ARG A 211 -0.76 37.20 3.31
N ALA A 212 -0.33 36.90 2.09
CA ALA A 212 1.03 37.19 1.66
C ALA A 212 1.28 38.71 1.77
N SER A 213 2.10 39.13 2.72
CA SER A 213 2.69 40.48 2.73
C SER A 213 3.54 40.62 1.47
N ARG A 214 3.00 41.28 0.44
CA ARG A 214 3.78 41.76 -0.70
C ARG A 214 4.94 42.59 -0.11
N ARG A 215 6.17 42.09 -0.19
CA ARG A 215 7.37 42.91 0.01
C ARG A 215 7.31 44.06 -0.98
N MET A 216 6.94 45.25 -0.49
CA MET A 216 7.18 46.51 -1.18
C MET A 216 8.70 46.60 -1.39
N LYS A 217 9.16 46.44 -2.64
CA LYS A 217 10.49 46.87 -3.02
C LYS A 217 10.49 48.39 -2.91
N LEU A 218 11.03 48.92 -1.83
CA LEU A 218 11.51 50.29 -1.80
C LEU A 218 12.79 50.30 -2.64
N GLU A 219 12.67 50.75 -3.88
CA GLU A 219 13.82 51.25 -4.63
C GLU A 219 14.28 52.52 -3.93
N ALA A 220 15.50 52.51 -3.40
CA ALA A 220 16.21 53.70 -3.00
C ALA A 220 17.13 54.08 -4.16
N ASN A 221 16.96 55.32 -4.65
CA ASN A 221 17.81 56.00 -5.62
C ASN A 221 19.28 56.05 -5.18
#